data_AF-A0A5C8G578-F1
#
_entry.id   AF-A0A5C8G578-F1
#
_cell.length_a   1.000
_cell.length_b   1.000
_cell.length_c   1.000
_cell.angle_alpha   90.00
_cell.angle_beta   90.00
_cell.angle_gamma   90.00
#
_symmetry.space_group_name_H-M   'P 1'
#
loop_
_entity.id
_entity.type
_entity.pdbx_description
1 polymer ?
#
loop_
_entity_poly.entity_id
_entity_poly.type
_entity_poly.pdbx_seq_one_letter_code
_entity_poly.pdbx_strand_id
1 'polypeptide(L)'
;MGRITYERTIAQFSCKLSCDPKLWNARESRLNGKSREAVATNGKLERLLLSVQSSYQNLCDRGVTFTASDIKELFQGSMQTQTTFLERYDRMVKEMEQKVGVEIKAQSQPAS
;
A
#
# COMPACT_ATOMS: atom_id res chain seq x y z
N MET A 1 -8.21 9.06 -7.73
CA MET A 1 -7.38 8.79 -8.93
C MET A 1 -6.05 9.51 -8.74
N GLY A 2 -4.93 8.91 -9.13
CA GLY A 2 -3.60 9.52 -9.09
C GLY A 2 -3.07 9.81 -10.49
N ARG A 3 -2.17 10.79 -10.61
CA ARG A 3 -1.50 11.19 -11.86
C ARG A 3 0.01 11.24 -11.65
N ILE A 4 0.75 10.60 -12.55
CA ILE A 4 2.20 10.69 -12.66
C ILE A 4 2.49 11.53 -13.90
N THR A 5 3.33 12.56 -13.74
CA THR A 5 3.84 13.37 -14.84
C THR A 5 5.35 13.26 -14.80
N TYR A 6 5.94 12.86 -15.92
CA TYR A 6 7.39 12.76 -16.08
C TYR A 6 7.75 13.18 -17.49
N GLU A 7 8.66 14.15 -17.61
CA GLU A 7 8.97 14.81 -18.89
C GLU A 7 7.68 15.30 -19.58
N ARG A 8 7.47 14.93 -20.84
CA ARG A 8 6.27 15.22 -21.63
C ARG A 8 5.24 14.09 -21.60
N THR A 9 5.39 13.13 -20.68
CA THR A 9 4.52 11.95 -20.59
C THR A 9 3.67 11.98 -19.32
N ILE A 10 2.45 11.45 -19.42
CA ILE A 10 1.48 11.42 -18.32
C ILE A 10 0.88 10.02 -18.22
N ALA A 11 0.78 9.50 -17.00
CA ALA A 11 0.08 8.27 -16.71
C ALA A 11 -0.89 8.46 -15.54
N GLN A 12 -2.08 7.89 -15.65
CA GLN A 12 -3.09 7.89 -14.59
C GLN A 12 -3.21 6.50 -13.98
N PHE A 13 -3.52 6.46 -12.68
CA PHE A 13 -3.76 5.22 -11.95
C PHE A 13 -4.88 5.36 -10.92
N SER A 14 -5.52 4.24 -10.58
CA SER A 14 -6.43 4.22 -9.45
C SER A 14 -5.65 4.08 -8.15
N CYS A 15 -5.80 5.05 -7.24
CA CYS A 15 -5.25 4.95 -5.89
C CYS A 15 -6.09 4.07 -4.96
N LYS A 16 -7.31 3.66 -5.38
CA LYS A 16 -8.28 2.90 -4.57
C LYS A 16 -8.58 3.52 -3.18
N LEU A 17 -8.39 4.84 -3.04
CA LEU A 17 -8.71 5.59 -1.83
C LEU A 17 -9.99 6.39 -2.04
N SER A 18 -10.82 6.42 -1.00
CA SER A 18 -11.97 7.31 -0.87
C SER A 18 -11.75 8.22 0.33
N CYS A 19 -12.21 9.46 0.25
CA CYS A 19 -12.14 10.46 1.31
C CYS A 19 -13.27 11.47 1.16
N ASP A 20 -13.66 12.11 2.27
CA ASP A 20 -14.60 13.23 2.24
C ASP A 20 -14.00 14.40 1.44
N PRO A 21 -14.63 14.83 0.32
CA PRO A 21 -14.16 15.95 -0.47
C PRO A 21 -14.03 17.26 0.32
N LYS A 22 -14.81 17.46 1.39
CA LYS A 22 -14.76 18.66 2.23
C LYS A 22 -13.47 18.75 3.04
N LEU A 23 -12.84 17.61 3.32
CA LEU A 23 -11.57 17.54 4.05
C LEU A 23 -10.37 17.56 3.11
N TRP A 24 -10.56 17.41 1.80
CA TRP A 24 -9.47 17.35 0.84
C TRP A 24 -8.82 18.72 0.60
N ASN A 25 -7.51 18.81 0.83
CA ASN A 25 -6.68 19.94 0.45
C ASN A 25 -6.03 19.66 -0.91
N ALA A 26 -6.60 20.21 -1.97
CA ALA A 26 -6.09 20.01 -3.33
C ALA A 26 -4.67 20.56 -3.54
N ARG A 27 -4.30 21.63 -2.80
CA ARG A 27 -2.97 22.23 -2.88
C ARG A 27 -1.90 21.32 -2.29
N GLU A 28 -2.20 20.73 -1.14
CA GLU A 28 -1.27 19.84 -0.43
C GLU A 28 -1.41 18.37 -0.83
N SER A 29 -2.44 18.04 -1.63
CA SER A 29 -2.80 16.66 -2.01
C SER A 29 -2.98 15.73 -0.81
N ARG A 30 -3.58 16.22 0.28
CA ARG A 30 -3.80 15.52 1.56
C ARG A 30 -5.12 15.94 2.19
N LEU A 31 -5.62 15.17 3.16
CA LEU A 31 -6.75 15.57 3.99
C LEU A 31 -6.30 16.55 5.08
N ASN A 32 -7.06 17.64 5.26
CA ASN A 32 -6.94 18.56 6.37
C ASN A 32 -7.46 17.94 7.68
N GLY A 33 -6.95 18.46 8.79
CA GLY A 33 -7.37 18.06 10.13
C GLY A 33 -6.57 16.89 10.72
N LYS A 34 -6.91 16.53 11.95
CA LYS A 34 -6.19 15.53 12.76
C LYS A 34 -7.08 14.35 13.15
N SER A 35 -8.21 14.16 12.46
CA SER A 35 -9.08 13.01 12.70
C SER A 35 -8.33 11.71 12.41
N ARG A 36 -8.73 10.62 13.06
CA ARG A 36 -8.14 9.30 12.83
C ARG A 36 -8.21 8.90 11.35
N GLU A 37 -9.31 9.23 10.68
CA GLU A 37 -9.49 8.98 9.24
C GLU A 37 -8.53 9.81 8.39
N ALA A 38 -8.37 11.11 8.68
CA ALA A 38 -7.44 11.98 7.96
C ALA A 38 -6.00 11.48 8.10
N VAL A 39 -5.58 11.13 9.32
CA VAL A 39 -4.25 10.58 9.60
C VAL A 39 -4.04 9.26 8.86
N ALA A 40 -5.00 8.33 8.93
CA ALA A 40 -4.90 7.03 8.28
C ALA A 40 -4.85 7.15 6.75
N THR A 41 -5.68 8.01 6.16
CA THR A 41 -5.74 8.23 4.70
C THR A 41 -4.47 8.91 4.20
N ASN A 42 -3.99 9.93 4.92
CA ASN A 42 -2.74 10.61 4.61
C ASN A 42 -1.54 9.65 4.68
N GLY A 43 -1.51 8.75 5.67
CA GLY A 43 -0.49 7.70 5.72
C GLY A 43 -0.54 6.73 4.54
N LYS A 44 -1.73 6.41 4.01
CA LYS A 44 -1.86 5.61 2.77
C LYS A 44 -1.37 6.38 1.54
N LEU A 45 -1.69 7.68 1.44
CA LEU A 45 -1.21 8.55 0.36
C LEU A 45 0.32 8.64 0.35
N GLU A 46 0.92 8.76 1.53
CA GLU A 46 2.37 8.84 1.70
C GLU A 46 3.08 7.55 1.28
N ARG A 47 2.53 6.39 1.65
CA ARG A 47 3.04 5.10 1.16
C ARG A 47 2.92 4.96 -0.37
N LEU A 48 1.82 5.42 -0.96
CA LEU A 48 1.66 5.43 -2.42
C LEU A 48 2.73 6.32 -3.07
N LEU A 49 2.96 7.52 -2.54
CA LEU A 49 3.97 8.45 -3.05
C LEU A 49 5.38 7.83 -2.98
N LEU A 50 5.75 7.26 -1.83
CA LEU A 50 7.04 6.58 -1.65
C LEU A 50 7.21 5.42 -2.62
N SER A 51 6.15 4.64 -2.87
CA SER A 51 6.23 3.53 -3.83
C SER A 51 6.44 4.03 -5.26
N VAL A 52 5.79 5.12 -5.67
CA VAL A 52 6.00 5.73 -6.99
C VAL A 52 7.43 6.29 -7.11
N GLN A 53 7.93 6.97 -6.08
CA GLN A 53 9.29 7.50 -6.04
C GLN A 53 10.34 6.38 -6.11
N SER A 54 10.10 5.26 -5.43
CA SER A 54 10.98 4.09 -5.49
C SER A 54 11.01 3.46 -6.89
N SER A 55 9.86 3.34 -7.56
CA SER A 55 9.80 2.88 -8.96
C SER A 55 10.53 3.83 -9.91
N TYR A 56 10.37 5.14 -9.72
CA TYR A 56 11.14 6.14 -10.46
C TYR A 56 12.64 5.97 -10.25
N GLN A 57 13.11 5.91 -8.99
CA GLN A 57 14.53 5.75 -8.69
C GLN A 57 15.10 4.46 -9.30
N ASN A 58 14.35 3.35 -9.22
CA ASN A 58 14.77 2.09 -9.84
C ASN A 58 14.95 2.19 -11.35
N LEU A 59 14.12 2.98 -12.03
CA LEU A 59 14.25 3.23 -13.47
C LEU A 59 15.43 4.16 -13.78
N CYS A 60 15.67 5.18 -12.95
CA CYS A 60 16.88 6.02 -13.05
C CYS A 60 18.16 5.21 -12.91
N ASP A 61 18.23 4.32 -11.92
CA ASP A 61 19.42 3.51 -11.62
C ASP A 61 19.76 2.52 -12.75
N ARG A 62 18.76 2.15 -13.58
CA ARG A 62 18.97 1.31 -14.78
C ARG A 62 19.64 2.07 -15.93
N GLY A 63 19.69 3.40 -15.89
CA GLY A 63 20.36 4.21 -16.91
C GLY A 63 19.70 4.18 -18.29
N VAL A 64 18.43 3.80 -18.37
CA VAL A 64 17.65 3.74 -19.63
C VAL A 64 16.66 4.90 -19.70
N THR A 65 16.18 5.22 -20.91
CA THR A 65 15.06 6.14 -21.08
C THR A 65 13.75 5.44 -20.73
N PHE A 66 12.84 6.18 -20.09
CA PHE A 66 11.53 5.66 -19.67
C PHE A 66 10.49 6.78 -19.64
N THR A 67 9.23 6.38 -19.46
CA THR A 67 8.05 7.24 -19.49
C THR A 67 7.28 7.17 -18.18
N ALA A 68 6.29 8.05 -18.00
CA ALA A 68 5.35 7.99 -16.88
C ALA A 68 4.59 6.65 -16.83
N SER A 69 4.37 5.99 -17.97
CA SER A 69 3.71 4.67 -18.03
C SER A 69 4.61 3.58 -17.44
N ASP A 70 5.91 3.62 -17.70
CA ASP A 70 6.87 2.65 -17.15
C ASP A 70 6.94 2.76 -15.62
N ILE A 71 6.95 4.00 -15.09
CA ILE A 71 6.86 4.22 -13.64
C ILE A 71 5.57 3.61 -13.09
N LYS A 72 4.43 3.85 -13.75
CA LYS A 72 3.11 3.34 -13.33
C LYS A 72 3.10 1.81 -13.31
N GLU A 73 3.62 1.16 -14.35
CA GLU A 73 3.61 -0.29 -14.49
C GLU A 73 4.49 -0.97 -13.43
N LEU A 74 5.70 -0.43 -13.19
CA LEU A 74 6.59 -0.94 -12.16
C LEU A 74 5.99 -0.76 -10.75
N PHE A 75 5.40 0.40 -10.48
CA PHE A 75 4.69 0.70 -9.23
C PHE A 75 3.49 -0.25 -9.02
N GLN A 76 2.63 -0.41 -10.03
CA GLN A 76 1.43 -1.24 -9.92
C GLN A 76 1.77 -2.73 -9.77
N GLY A 77 2.82 -3.21 -10.44
CA GLY A 77 3.33 -4.57 -10.24
C GLY A 77 3.84 -4.78 -8.81
N SER A 78 4.63 -3.83 -8.29
CA SER A 78 5.17 -3.88 -6.93
C SER A 78 4.06 -3.87 -5.86
N MET A 79 3.02 -3.05 -6.05
CA MET A 79 1.86 -2.99 -5.16
C MET A 79 1.06 -4.29 -5.13
N GLN A 80 0.86 -4.94 -6.28
CA GLN A 80 0.17 -6.24 -6.35
C GLN A 80 0.95 -7.33 -5.62
N THR A 81 2.27 -7.37 -5.80
CA THR A 81 3.14 -8.30 -5.09
C THR A 81 3.11 -8.08 -3.58
N GLN A 82 3.23 -6.84 -3.11
CA GLN A 82 3.16 -6.52 -1.67
C GLN A 82 1.80 -6.88 -1.07
N THR A 83 0.70 -6.56 -1.76
CA THR A 83 -0.66 -6.91 -1.30
C THR A 83 -0.81 -8.41 -1.13
N THR A 84 -0.42 -9.18 -2.14
CA THR A 84 -0.50 -10.65 -2.12
C THR A 84 0.35 -11.26 -1.01
N PHE A 85 1.56 -10.72 -0.78
CA PHE A 85 2.44 -11.15 0.29
C PHE A 85 1.82 -10.92 1.68
N LEU A 86 1.29 -9.72 1.93
CA LEU A 86 0.66 -9.37 3.20
C LEU A 86 -0.58 -10.22 3.49
N GLU A 87 -1.47 -10.41 2.50
CA GLU A 87 -2.66 -11.27 2.66
C GLU A 87 -2.28 -12.72 3.00
N ARG A 88 -1.20 -13.23 2.39
CA ARG A 88 -0.69 -14.57 2.69
C ARG A 88 -0.08 -14.64 4.09
N TYR A 89 0.66 -13.61 4.50
CA TYR A 89 1.25 -13.53 5.83
C TYR A 89 0.18 -13.49 6.93
N ASP A 90 -0.83 -12.63 6.78
CA ASP A 90 -1.96 -12.54 7.71
C ASP A 90 -2.70 -13.87 7.86
N ARG A 91 -2.87 -14.62 6.76
CA ARG A 91 -3.45 -15.97 6.81
C ARG A 91 -2.57 -16.93 7.61
N MET A 92 -1.26 -16.92 7.38
CA MET A 92 -0.32 -17.77 8.10
C MET A 92 -0.32 -17.48 9.60
N VAL A 93 -0.35 -16.20 9.99
CA VAL A 93 -0.45 -15.79 11.40
C VAL A 93 -1.73 -16.35 12.03
N LYS A 94 -2.89 -16.19 11.37
CA LYS A 94 -4.16 -16.75 11.86
C LYS A 94 -4.15 -18.28 11.99
N GLU A 95 -3.55 -18.97 11.03
CA GLU A 95 -3.39 -20.44 11.09
C GLU A 95 -2.50 -20.86 12.27
N MET A 96 -1.43 -20.12 12.55
CA MET A 96 -0.56 -20.36 13.70
C MET A 96 -1.26 -20.08 15.02
N GLU A 97 -1.99 -18.96 15.14
CA GLU A 97 -2.79 -18.64 16.32
C GLU A 97 -3.84 -19.72 16.63
N GLN A 98 -4.50 -20.27 15.60
CA GLN A 98 -5.43 -21.39 15.77
C GLN A 98 -4.75 -22.65 16.29
N LYS A 99 -3.56 -22.99 15.79
CA LYS A 99 -2.80 -24.17 16.25
C LYS A 99 -2.33 -24.03 17.69
N VAL A 100 -1.79 -22.86 18.05
CA VAL A 100 -1.38 -22.57 19.44
C VAL A 100 -2.58 -22.62 20.39
N GLY A 101 -3.75 -22.10 19.98
CA GLY A 101 -4.98 -22.18 20.77
C GLY A 101 -5.53 -23.60 20.95
N VAL A 102 -5.21 -24.52 20.03
CA VAL A 102 -5.62 -25.94 20.11
C VAL A 102 -4.68 -26.74 21.02
N GLU A 103 -3.37 -26.50 20.96
CA GLU A 103 -2.40 -27.20 21.83
C GLU A 103 -2.58 -26.86 23.33
N ILE A 104 -2.90 -25.61 23.67
CA ILE A 104 -3.16 -25.21 25.07
C ILE A 104 -4.43 -25.89 25.62
N LYS A 105 -5.45 -26.10 24.79
CA LYS A 105 -6.67 -26.81 25.18
C LYS A 105 -6.44 -28.32 25.33
N ALA A 106 -5.59 -28.92 24.49
CA ALA A 106 -5.29 -30.35 24.55
C ALA A 106 -4.50 -30.75 25.81
N GLN A 107 -3.65 -29.86 26.34
CA GLN A 107 -2.90 -30.09 27.60
C GLN A 107 -3.72 -29.88 28.88
N SER A 108 -4.99 -29.45 28.78
CA SER A 108 -5.83 -29.11 29.92
C SER A 108 -6.88 -30.19 30.28
N GLN A 109 -6.82 -31.39 29.70
CA GLN A 109 -7.66 -32.51 30.15
C GLN A 109 -7.00 -33.22 31.35
N PRO A 110 -7.61 -33.23 32.55
CA PRO A 110 -7.07 -33.98 33.68
C PRO A 110 -7.28 -35.48 33.45
N ALA A 111 -6.22 -36.26 33.68
CA ALA A 111 -6.27 -37.71 33.76
C ALA A 111 -7.30 -38.12 34.83
N SER A 112 -8.25 -38.98 34.44
CA SER A 112 -9.23 -39.61 35.34
C SER A 112 -8.60 -40.76 36.12
#